data_AF-A0A177B661-F1
#
_entry.id   AF-A0A177B661-F1
#
_cell.length_a   1.000
_cell.length_b   1.000
_cell.length_c   1.000
_cell.angle_alpha   90.00
_cell.angle_beta   90.00
_cell.angle_gamma   90.00
#
_symmetry.space_group_name_H-M   'P 1'
#
loop_
_entity.id
_entity.type
_entity.pdbx_description
1 polymer ?
#
loop_
_entity_poly.entity_id
_entity_poly.type
_entity_poly.pdbx_seq_one_letter_code
_entity_poly.pdbx_strand_id
1 'polypeptide(L)'
;MCEVKISGRNKIINDVKVIKIENIIVRLESYTLKNGIYLIVSDFDKDTKLENMYTCISINDSTCPCIQIISQNNSDTSIVAPMCRQLAKLSNKPIYLTLELTSKFINQHKPELLKAIMSMVKN
;
A
#
# COMPACT_ATOMS: atom_id res chain seq x y z
N MET A 1 -13.65 -8.71 -16.45
CA MET A 1 -12.46 -7.84 -16.33
C MET A 1 -12.92 -6.57 -15.62
N CYS A 2 -12.51 -6.35 -14.36
CA CYS A 2 -12.96 -5.20 -13.57
C CYS A 2 -11.86 -4.13 -13.57
N GLU A 3 -12.03 -3.07 -14.37
CA GLU A 3 -11.21 -1.88 -14.26
C GLU A 3 -11.66 -1.05 -13.05
N VAL A 4 -10.74 -0.77 -12.13
CA VAL A 4 -10.96 0.21 -11.07
C VAL A 4 -10.41 1.55 -11.55
N LYS A 5 -11.28 2.42 -12.08
CA LYS A 5 -10.94 3.82 -12.35
C LYS A 5 -10.96 4.62 -11.06
N ILE A 6 -9.79 4.92 -10.50
CA ILE A 6 -9.66 5.85 -9.38
C ILE A 6 -9.75 7.27 -9.94
N SER A 7 -10.95 7.86 -9.93
CA SER A 7 -11.16 9.27 -10.30
C SER A 7 -10.67 10.20 -9.18
N GLY A 8 -9.42 10.65 -9.29
CA GLY A 8 -8.74 11.47 -8.28
C GLY A 8 -9.13 12.94 -8.30
N ARG A 9 -10.33 13.31 -7.85
CA ARG A 9 -10.68 14.74 -7.64
C ARG A 9 -11.04 15.17 -6.22
N ASN A 10 -11.15 14.24 -5.26
CA ASN A 10 -11.34 14.56 -3.83
C ASN A 10 -10.49 13.62 -2.95
N LYS A 11 -9.17 13.67 -3.09
CA LYS A 11 -8.26 12.96 -2.19
C LYS A 11 -8.02 13.83 -0.95
N ILE A 12 -8.82 13.64 0.10
CA ILE A 12 -8.47 14.18 1.41
C ILE A 12 -7.44 13.23 2.01
N ILE A 13 -6.21 13.72 2.21
CA ILE A 13 -5.21 13.01 3.01
C ILE A 13 -5.73 13.04 4.44
N ASN A 14 -5.99 11.88 5.03
CA ASN A 14 -6.40 11.83 6.43
C ASN A 14 -5.20 11.91 7.36
N ASP A 15 -4.17 11.12 7.04
CA ASP A 15 -3.01 10.94 7.89
C ASP A 15 -1.75 10.76 7.05
N VAL A 16 -0.66 11.34 7.53
CA VAL A 16 0.68 11.19 6.98
C VAL A 16 1.58 10.80 8.13
N LYS A 17 2.21 9.64 8.00
CA LYS A 17 3.21 9.16 8.94
C LYS A 17 4.54 9.03 8.23
N VAL A 18 5.61 9.45 8.89
CA VAL A 18 6.97 9.25 8.42
C VAL A 18 7.70 8.37 9.43
N ILE A 19 8.33 7.30 8.95
CA ILE A 19 9.13 6.40 9.76
C ILE A 19 10.53 6.30 9.16
N LYS A 20 11.54 6.15 9.99
CA LYS A 20 12.90 5.84 9.53
C LYS A 20 13.15 4.35 9.71
N ILE A 21 13.44 3.65 8.62
CA ILE A 21 13.87 2.25 8.65
C ILE A 21 15.29 2.24 8.08
N GLU A 22 16.26 1.97 8.94
CA GLU A 22 17.69 2.08 8.63
C GLU A 22 18.05 3.48 8.08
N ASN A 23 18.54 3.52 6.83
CA ASN A 23 18.96 4.73 6.13
C ASN A 23 17.90 5.27 5.18
N ILE A 24 16.68 4.70 5.19
CA ILE A 24 15.58 5.13 4.33
C ILE A 24 14.49 5.77 5.19
N ILE A 25 14.04 6.95 4.78
CA ILE A 25 12.88 7.61 5.35
C ILE A 25 11.67 7.13 4.55
N VAL A 26 10.73 6.44 5.19
CA VAL A 26 9.53 5.92 4.56
C VAL A 26 8.36 6.83 4.92
N ARG A 27 7.67 7.34 3.89
CA ARG A 27 6.41 8.07 4.02
C ARG A 27 5.25 7.12 3.85
N LEU A 28 4.28 7.21 4.73
CA LEU A 28 3.02 6.50 4.68
C LEU A 28 1.90 7.52 4.63
N GLU A 29 1.01 7.40 3.65
CA GLU A 29 -0.13 8.29 3.49
C GLU A 29 -1.41 7.46 3.47
N SER A 30 -2.44 7.92 4.18
CA SER A 30 -3.77 7.31 4.15
C SER A 30 -4.82 8.28 3.62
N TYR A 31 -5.73 7.75 2.81
CA TYR A 31 -6.85 8.47 2.24
C TYR A 31 -8.12 7.66 2.45
N THR A 32 -9.17 8.29 2.96
CA THR A 32 -10.48 7.66 3.05
C THR A 32 -11.14 7.76 1.69
N LEU A 33 -11.45 6.60 1.11
CA LEU A 33 -12.35 6.50 -0.04
C LEU A 33 -13.76 6.21 0.46
N LYS A 34 -14.77 6.53 -0.35
CA LYS A 34 -16.18 6.22 -0.04
C LYS A 34 -16.40 4.75 0.35
N ASN A 35 -15.62 3.85 -0.24
CA ASN A 35 -15.75 2.41 -0.08
C ASN A 35 -14.50 1.75 0.52
N GLY A 36 -13.58 2.48 1.15
CA GLY A 36 -12.35 1.86 1.65
C GLY A 36 -11.27 2.84 2.09
N ILE A 37 -10.06 2.32 2.29
CA ILE A 37 -8.88 3.10 2.67
C ILE A 37 -7.83 2.90 1.58
N TYR A 38 -7.31 4.00 1.05
CA TYR A 38 -6.18 4.00 0.13
C TYR A 38 -4.91 4.38 0.89
N LEU A 39 -3.88 3.54 0.75
CA LEU A 39 -2.61 3.65 1.47
C LEU A 39 -1.48 3.74 0.46
N ILE A 40 -0.63 4.75 0.59
CA ILE A 40 0.61 4.87 -0.17
C ILE A 40 1.77 4.71 0.79
N VAL A 41 2.74 3.88 0.44
CA VAL A 41 3.99 3.72 1.18
C VAL A 41 5.14 3.96 0.21
N SER A 42 5.89 5.02 0.42
CA SER A 42 6.94 5.48 -0.49
C SER A 42 8.23 5.84 0.24
N ASP A 43 9.34 5.80 -0.48
CA ASP A 43 10.61 6.37 -0.03
C ASP A 43 10.50 7.91 -0.08
N PHE A 44 10.71 8.58 1.05
CA PHE A 44 10.62 10.04 1.19
C PHE A 44 11.80 10.75 0.53
N ASP A 45 12.97 10.11 0.51
CA ASP A 45 14.24 10.78 0.20
C ASP A 45 14.64 10.67 -1.27
N LYS A 46 13.79 10.08 -2.11
CA LYS A 46 14.20 9.73 -3.47
C LYS A 46 13.30 10.28 -4.57
N ASP A 47 13.98 10.98 -5.48
CA ASP A 47 13.78 11.02 -6.94
C ASP A 47 13.80 9.61 -7.60
N THR A 48 13.45 8.55 -6.86
CA THR A 48 13.37 7.20 -7.41
C THR A 48 12.29 7.19 -8.46
N LYS A 49 12.74 7.10 -9.72
CA LYS A 49 11.96 6.51 -10.79
C LYS A 49 11.20 5.33 -10.19
N LEU A 50 9.87 5.37 -10.31
CA LEU A 50 8.90 4.39 -9.80
C LEU A 50 9.26 2.99 -10.32
N GLU A 51 10.27 2.33 -9.74
CA GLU A 51 10.81 1.09 -10.27
C GLU A 51 9.78 -0.03 -10.12
N ASN A 52 8.94 0.02 -9.08
CA ASN A 52 7.83 -0.89 -8.88
C ASN A 52 6.69 -0.20 -8.11
N MET A 53 5.48 -0.23 -8.67
CA MET A 53 4.26 0.20 -7.97
C MET A 53 3.34 -0.99 -7.75
N TYR A 54 3.37 -1.56 -6.57
CA TYR A 54 2.47 -2.67 -6.26
C TYR A 54 1.14 -2.11 -5.79
N THR A 55 0.06 -2.39 -6.52
CA THR A 55 -1.29 -2.12 -6.02
C THR A 55 -1.99 -3.44 -5.71
N CYS A 56 -2.75 -3.47 -4.63
CA CYS A 56 -3.62 -4.60 -4.30
C CYS A 56 -4.92 -4.09 -3.73
N ILE A 57 -5.99 -4.85 -3.97
CA ILE A 57 -7.32 -4.54 -3.45
C ILE A 57 -7.83 -5.76 -2.72
N SER A 58 -8.25 -5.56 -1.48
CA SER A 58 -9.00 -6.56 -0.73
C SER A 58 -10.41 -6.05 -0.52
N ILE A 59 -11.42 -6.84 -0.89
CA ILE A 59 -12.83 -6.50 -0.71
C ILE A 59 -13.42 -7.66 0.09
N ASN A 60 -13.34 -7.58 1.42
CA ASN A 60 -13.79 -8.60 2.39
C ASN A 60 -12.95 -9.88 2.50
N ASP A 61 -13.20 -10.60 3.61
CA ASP A 61 -12.35 -11.57 4.31
C ASP A 61 -11.89 -12.80 3.50
N SER A 62 -12.48 -13.05 2.33
CA SER A 62 -12.36 -14.34 1.63
C SER A 62 -11.74 -14.27 0.23
N THR A 63 -11.68 -13.12 -0.44
CA THR A 63 -11.00 -13.01 -1.75
C THR A 63 -10.30 -11.66 -1.93
N CYS A 64 -8.97 -11.70 -2.12
CA CYS A 64 -8.19 -10.54 -2.55
C CYS A 64 -7.90 -10.64 -4.05
N PRO A 65 -8.64 -9.92 -4.91
CA PRO A 65 -8.13 -9.64 -6.24
C PRO A 65 -6.92 -8.69 -6.10
N CYS A 66 -5.72 -9.26 -6.04
CA CYS A 66 -4.49 -8.47 -6.12
C CYS A 66 -4.32 -8.04 -7.57
N ILE A 67 -4.94 -6.91 -7.92
CA ILE A 67 -4.79 -6.31 -9.24
C ILE A 67 -3.50 -5.48 -9.20
N GLN A 68 -2.45 -5.99 -9.81
CA GLN A 68 -1.24 -5.24 -10.09
C GLN A 68 -1.58 -4.16 -11.13
N ILE A 69 -1.76 -2.91 -10.70
CA ILE A 69 -2.22 -1.85 -11.60
C ILE A 69 -1.07 -1.28 -12.45
N ILE A 70 0.17 -1.18 -11.93
CA ILE A 70 1.32 -0.70 -12.72
C ILE A 70 2.63 -1.32 -12.21
N SER A 71 3.18 -2.27 -12.94
CA SER A 71 4.60 -2.61 -12.80
C SER A 71 5.27 -2.37 -14.13
N GLN A 72 6.32 -1.56 -14.14
CA GLN A 72 7.19 -1.46 -15.32
C GLN A 72 8.16 -2.64 -15.42
N ASN A 73 8.25 -3.55 -14.43
CA ASN A 73 9.15 -4.70 -14.43
C ASN A 73 8.64 -5.84 -13.54
N ASN A 74 8.33 -7.01 -14.12
CA ASN A 74 8.12 -8.32 -13.47
C ASN A 74 8.03 -8.31 -11.94
N SER A 75 6.88 -7.88 -11.43
CA SER A 75 6.72 -7.67 -10.00
C SER A 75 5.98 -8.84 -9.36
N ASP A 76 6.67 -9.55 -8.46
CA ASP A 76 6.14 -10.70 -7.74
C ASP A 76 5.00 -10.27 -6.77
N THR A 77 3.76 -10.52 -7.16
CA THR A 77 2.55 -10.20 -6.38
C THR A 77 2.44 -11.01 -5.09
N SER A 78 3.26 -12.05 -4.91
CA SER A 78 3.31 -12.87 -3.69
C SER A 78 3.73 -12.09 -2.44
N ILE A 79 4.43 -10.96 -2.62
CA ILE A 79 4.95 -10.15 -1.51
C ILE A 79 3.85 -9.26 -0.91
N VAL A 80 3.08 -8.58 -1.77
CA VAL A 80 2.17 -7.50 -1.37
C VAL A 80 0.76 -8.01 -1.09
N ALA A 81 0.34 -9.08 -1.78
CA ALA A 81 -0.97 -9.70 -1.59
C ALA A 81 -1.26 -10.14 -0.13
N PRO A 82 -0.33 -10.74 0.62
CA PRO A 82 -0.54 -11.10 2.03
C PRO A 82 -0.69 -9.87 2.94
N MET A 83 0.12 -8.83 2.73
CA MET A 83 0.03 -7.59 3.52
C MET A 83 -1.33 -6.92 3.31
N CYS A 84 -1.77 -6.80 2.06
CA CYS A 84 -3.09 -6.28 1.70
C CYS A 84 -4.24 -7.00 2.41
N ARG A 85 -4.20 -8.35 2.36
CA ARG A 85 -5.16 -9.23 3.03
C ARG A 85 -5.23 -8.92 4.52
N GLN A 86 -4.07 -8.86 5.17
CA GLN A 86 -4.00 -8.63 6.61
C GLN A 86 -4.56 -7.26 7.01
N LEU A 87 -4.29 -6.21 6.23
CA LEU A 87 -4.80 -4.86 6.50
C LEU A 87 -6.32 -4.75 6.30
N ALA A 88 -6.86 -5.44 5.31
CA ALA A 88 -8.31 -5.44 5.06
C ALA A 88 -9.09 -6.21 6.12
N LYS A 89 -8.54 -7.35 6.57
CA LYS A 89 -9.06 -8.05 7.75
C LYS A 89 -9.06 -7.16 8.98
N LEU A 90 -7.98 -6.40 9.19
CA LEU A 90 -7.84 -5.52 10.34
C LEU A 90 -8.85 -4.35 10.33
N SER A 91 -9.05 -3.72 9.18
CA SER A 91 -9.93 -2.56 9.05
C SER A 91 -11.41 -2.89 8.91
N ASN A 92 -11.74 -4.14 8.58
CA ASN A 92 -13.06 -4.55 8.11
C ASN A 92 -13.57 -3.64 6.96
N LYS A 93 -12.64 -3.12 6.15
CA LYS A 93 -12.90 -2.21 5.02
C LYS A 93 -12.02 -2.61 3.83
N PRO A 94 -12.44 -2.27 2.61
CA PRO A 94 -11.58 -2.46 1.46
C PRO A 94 -10.28 -1.67 1.59
N ILE A 95 -9.15 -2.34 1.36
CA ILE A 95 -7.82 -1.71 1.38
C ILE A 95 -7.29 -1.66 -0.04
N TYR A 96 -6.82 -0.48 -0.43
CA TYR A 96 -6.07 -0.22 -1.63
C TYR A 96 -4.67 0.16 -1.21
N LEU A 97 -3.71 -0.75 -1.31
CA LEU A 97 -2.34 -0.50 -0.86
C LEU A 97 -1.43 -0.33 -2.07
N THR A 98 -0.73 0.81 -2.13
CA THR A 98 0.31 1.14 -3.10
C THR A 98 1.67 1.16 -2.40
N LEU A 99 2.58 0.28 -2.82
CA LEU A 99 3.98 0.27 -2.36
C LEU A 99 4.91 0.78 -3.46
N GLU A 100 5.61 1.87 -3.17
CA GLU A 100 6.61 2.54 -4.02
C GLU A 100 8.00 2.33 -3.38
N LEU A 101 8.31 1.07 -3.11
CA LEU A 101 9.57 0.62 -2.49
C LEU A 101 10.12 -0.56 -3.29
N THR A 102 11.43 -0.76 -3.25
CA THR A 102 12.04 -1.93 -3.91
C THR A 102 11.59 -3.23 -3.25
N SER A 103 11.42 -4.31 -4.03
CA SER A 103 11.03 -5.63 -3.53
C SER A 103 11.99 -6.16 -2.46
N LYS A 104 13.30 -5.90 -2.62
CA LYS A 104 14.33 -6.25 -1.64
C LYS A 104 14.07 -5.57 -0.28
N PHE A 105 13.82 -4.27 -0.29
CA PHE A 105 13.54 -3.50 0.93
C PHE A 105 12.25 -3.98 1.62
N ILE A 106 11.18 -4.18 0.84
CA ILE A 106 9.89 -4.68 1.37
C ILE A 106 10.08 -6.03 2.05
N ASN A 107 10.84 -6.96 1.44
CA ASN A 107 11.07 -8.29 2.01
C ASN A 107 11.93 -8.26 3.28
N GLN A 108 12.95 -7.40 3.32
CA GLN A 108 13.84 -7.27 4.48
C GLN A 108 13.13 -6.64 5.70
N HIS A 109 12.26 -5.66 5.47
CA HIS A 109 11.62 -4.87 6.54
C HIS A 109 10.10 -5.06 6.61
N LYS A 110 9.62 -6.20 6.13
CA LYS A 110 8.19 -6.53 6.11
C LYS A 110 7.52 -6.37 7.48
N PRO A 111 8.09 -6.84 8.60
CA PRO A 111 7.46 -6.68 9.93
C PRO A 111 7.29 -5.22 10.35
N GLU A 112 8.31 -4.39 10.15
CA GLU A 112 8.31 -2.97 10.52
C GLU A 112 7.32 -2.18 9.67
N LEU A 113 7.35 -2.40 8.35
CA LEU A 113 6.40 -1.79 7.41
C LEU A 113 4.97 -2.16 7.77
N LEU A 114 4.70 -3.44 7.99
CA LEU A 114 3.36 -3.90 8.34
C LEU A 114 2.89 -3.29 9.67
N LYS A 115 3.74 -3.26 10.70
CA LYS A 115 3.41 -2.64 11.99
C LYS A 115 3.06 -1.16 11.84
N ALA A 116 3.83 -0.42 11.04
CA ALA A 116 3.58 0.99 10.79
C ALA A 116 2.28 1.22 10.00
N ILE A 117 2.05 0.47 8.93
CA ILE A 117 0.83 0.59 8.12
C ILE A 117 -0.40 0.21 8.95
N MET A 118 -0.35 -0.87 9.73
CA MET A 118 -1.44 -1.28 10.61
C MET A 118 -1.81 -0.19 11.63
N SER A 119 -0.83 0.59 12.11
CA SER A 119 -1.11 1.70 13.03
C SER A 119 -1.92 2.83 12.39
N MET A 120 -1.76 3.06 11.08
CA MET A 120 -2.54 4.07 10.34
C MET A 120 -3.95 3.59 10.00
N VAL A 121 -4.14 2.28 9.93
CA VAL A 121 -5.43 1.66 9.58
C VAL A 121 -6.36 1.51 10.79
N LYS A 122 -5.80 1.51 12.00
CA LYS A 122 -6.55 1.41 13.27
C LYS A 122 -7.07 2.75 13.79
N ASN A 123 -6.45 3.86 13.39
CA ASN A 123 -6.85 5.22 13.76
C ASN A 123 -7.94 5.74 12.82
#